data_AF-B8D0Z8-F1
#
_entry.id   AF-B8D0Z8-F1
#
_cell.length_a   1.000
_cell.length_b   1.000
_cell.length_c   1.000
_cell.angle_alpha   90.00
_cell.angle_beta   90.00
_cell.angle_gamma   90.00
#
_symmetry.space_group_name_H-M   'P 1'
#
loop_
_entity.id
_entity.type
_entity.pdbx_description
1 polymer ?
#
loop_
_entity_poly.entity_id
_entity_poly.type
_entity_poly.pdbx_seq_one_letter_code
_entity_poly.pdbx_strand_id
1 'polypeptide(L)'
;MGLVITSEAKCRDCYKCIRYCPVKAIGIKDGQAWVDEDRCILCGRCIEACPQNAKKTEQYLDKFKNYIASGNKVVVSLAPSYLASGYFSTPWKLVGALKELGVDVVEETAIGAEVIADEYRDLLNKKELIISSCCPTVVNLVEKYFPGLCDYLAPVISPMIAHGRLIKQEMGENCRVVFIGPCYAKKEEALTRGEGSIDAVLTFEEIFNYLDRLNQDIPPRNIFPDRTSNRARRFPLPGGALRTGGLNELNIKPDDIVSISGLEDCMETFRDIEKGLIKPRFIEAMACRGGCLGGPAMGEDAGILARKQRLYNNLNRGQQSCRGANNKGIIVSWSYTPREIDYKVPDEEEIKRILALTGKTSPEDETNCGGCGYPSCRDKAIAVYNGLANPEMCIPYMREKAESLSHAVVDSTLNGIIIVDKDMIIQDFNPAANRMFNRRDIKAKGKPLSTFIDPGDYIDVWENQEMITDNCKQYPQYELITRETIYPLPKYGVVIGIITDVTEEEKTRAEIDNMRQEALDRASQVIKEQMRVAQEIAGLLGESTADTKATLLELKEIIGQREAKTNGDES
;
A
#
# COMPACT_ATOMS: atom_id res chain seq x y z
N MET A 1 -16.39 9.74 10.16
CA MET A 1 -15.65 9.29 8.96
C MET A 1 -14.46 10.21 8.84
N GLY A 2 -13.25 9.67 8.98
CA GLY A 2 -12.04 10.47 9.13
C GLY A 2 -11.69 11.31 7.92
N LEU A 3 -11.07 12.46 8.18
CA LEU A 3 -10.64 13.41 7.16
C LEU A 3 -9.55 12.87 6.24
N VAL A 4 -8.77 11.89 6.69
CA VAL A 4 -7.77 11.19 5.86
C VAL A 4 -8.22 9.75 5.66
N ILE A 5 -8.53 9.41 4.41
CA ILE A 5 -9.09 8.13 4.00
C ILE A 5 -8.02 7.34 3.24
N THR A 6 -8.00 6.01 3.42
CA THR A 6 -7.12 5.12 2.66
C THR A 6 -7.94 4.29 1.68
N SER A 7 -7.53 4.27 0.41
CA SER A 7 -8.12 3.46 -0.64
C SER A 7 -7.56 2.04 -0.56
N GLU A 8 -8.44 1.11 -0.25
CA GLU A 8 -8.12 -0.32 -0.13
C GLU A 8 -7.53 -0.88 -1.43
N ALA A 9 -8.14 -0.55 -2.57
CA ALA A 9 -7.73 -1.00 -3.89
C ALA A 9 -6.32 -0.54 -4.30
N LYS A 10 -5.82 0.56 -3.72
CA LYS A 10 -4.50 1.14 -4.06
C LYS A 10 -3.44 0.86 -3.00
N CYS A 11 -3.82 0.54 -1.77
CA CYS A 11 -2.87 0.28 -0.70
C CYS A 11 -2.10 -1.02 -0.97
N ARG A 12 -0.79 -1.02 -0.74
CA ARG A 12 0.11 -2.16 -1.02
C ARG A 12 0.96 -2.57 0.18
N ASP A 13 0.48 -2.28 1.39
CA ASP A 13 1.12 -2.62 2.66
C ASP A 13 2.63 -2.30 2.80
N CYS A 14 3.12 -1.25 2.12
CA CYS A 14 4.57 -0.96 2.07
C CYS A 14 5.13 -0.26 3.33
N TYR A 15 4.30 0.01 4.35
CA TYR A 15 4.61 0.74 5.60
C TYR A 15 5.23 2.14 5.48
N LYS A 16 5.39 2.69 4.26
CA LYS A 16 6.01 4.01 4.06
C LYS A 16 5.26 5.12 4.80
N CYS A 17 3.93 5.08 4.81
CA CYS A 17 3.14 6.07 5.54
C CYS A 17 3.40 6.03 7.07
N ILE A 18 3.58 4.85 7.66
CA ILE A 18 3.90 4.67 9.09
C ILE A 18 5.28 5.26 9.41
N ARG A 19 6.26 5.00 8.54
CA ARG A 19 7.62 5.55 8.66
C ARG A 19 7.62 7.08 8.70
N TYR A 20 6.86 7.71 7.80
CA TYR A 20 6.78 9.17 7.67
C TYR A 20 5.80 9.84 8.65
N CYS A 21 4.93 9.06 9.32
CA CYS A 21 4.02 9.61 10.32
C CYS A 21 4.82 9.99 11.58
N PRO A 22 4.87 11.29 11.93
CA PRO A 22 5.71 11.80 13.02
C PRO A 22 5.19 11.39 14.41
N VAL A 23 3.87 11.20 14.52
CA VAL A 23 3.17 10.85 15.77
C VAL A 23 2.69 9.40 15.79
N LYS A 24 3.07 8.61 14.77
CA LYS A 24 2.72 7.19 14.60
C LYS A 24 1.21 6.89 14.70
N ALA A 25 0.39 7.79 14.15
CA ALA A 25 -1.08 7.69 14.11
C ALA A 25 -1.61 6.80 12.96
N ILE A 26 -0.80 5.89 12.42
CA ILE A 26 -1.19 5.03 11.30
C ILE A 26 -1.10 3.60 11.77
N GLY A 27 -2.23 2.90 11.74
CA GLY A 27 -2.32 1.50 12.05
C GLY A 27 -2.35 0.62 10.80
N ILE A 28 -2.11 -0.69 10.98
CA ILE A 28 -2.30 -1.71 9.94
C ILE A 28 -3.35 -2.72 10.42
N LYS A 29 -4.37 -2.95 9.61
CA LYS A 29 -5.39 -3.97 9.83
C LYS A 29 -5.63 -4.70 8.51
N ASP A 30 -5.56 -6.03 8.53
CA ASP A 30 -5.81 -6.88 7.35
C ASP A 30 -4.98 -6.49 6.10
N GLY A 31 -3.70 -6.15 6.30
CA GLY A 31 -2.79 -5.70 5.23
C GLY A 31 -3.06 -4.29 4.71
N GLN A 32 -3.91 -3.52 5.39
CA GLN A 32 -4.30 -2.18 4.99
C GLN A 32 -3.98 -1.13 6.06
N ALA A 33 -3.38 -0.03 5.61
CA ALA A 33 -3.09 1.11 6.47
C ALA A 33 -4.34 1.94 6.76
N TRP A 34 -4.69 2.12 8.02
CA TRP A 34 -5.76 3.03 8.46
C TRP A 34 -5.17 4.19 9.30
N VAL A 35 -5.95 5.25 9.51
CA VAL A 35 -5.50 6.43 10.26
C VAL A 35 -6.29 6.49 11.56
N ASP A 36 -5.57 6.55 12.67
CA ASP A 36 -6.13 6.82 14.00
C ASP A 36 -6.43 8.32 14.10
N GLU A 37 -7.72 8.66 14.11
CA GLU A 37 -8.21 10.04 14.08
C GLU A 37 -7.87 10.80 15.38
N ASP A 38 -7.95 10.12 16.52
CA ASP A 38 -7.67 10.69 17.84
C ASP A 38 -6.19 11.06 17.95
N ARG A 39 -5.33 10.29 17.30
CA ARG A 39 -3.89 10.57 17.25
C ARG A 39 -3.46 11.50 16.14
N CYS A 40 -4.16 11.51 15.01
CA CYS A 40 -3.71 12.23 13.83
C CYS A 40 -3.68 13.76 14.05
N ILE A 41 -2.60 14.42 13.64
CA ILE A 41 -2.47 15.89 13.65
C ILE A 41 -2.76 16.53 12.28
N LEU A 42 -3.18 15.73 11.30
CA LEU A 42 -3.53 16.14 9.93
C LEU A 42 -2.42 16.89 9.18
N CYS A 43 -1.16 16.54 9.43
CA CYS A 43 0.00 17.15 8.78
C CYS A 43 0.17 16.79 7.28
N GLY A 44 -0.54 15.79 6.76
CA GLY A 44 -0.51 15.42 5.34
C GLY A 44 0.68 14.58 4.87
N ARG A 45 1.74 14.42 5.67
CA ARG A 45 2.97 13.68 5.26
C ARG A 45 2.72 12.25 4.79
N CYS A 46 1.71 11.59 5.33
CA CYS A 46 1.35 10.23 4.92
C CYS A 46 0.70 10.16 3.54
N ILE A 47 0.06 11.26 3.10
CA ILE A 47 -0.50 11.43 1.76
C ILE A 47 0.66 11.65 0.79
N GLU A 48 1.51 12.65 1.03
CA GLU A 48 2.68 12.98 0.19
C GLU A 48 3.65 11.79 0.04
N ALA A 49 3.90 11.04 1.10
CA ALA A 49 4.84 9.93 1.05
C ALA A 49 4.30 8.68 0.30
N CYS A 50 2.98 8.58 0.07
CA CYS A 50 2.35 7.37 -0.45
C CYS A 50 2.63 7.18 -1.95
N PRO A 51 3.42 6.15 -2.35
CA PRO A 51 3.79 5.98 -3.76
C PRO A 51 2.62 5.52 -4.64
N GLN A 52 1.54 5.03 -4.03
CA GLN A 52 0.36 4.52 -4.74
C GLN A 52 -0.77 5.55 -4.83
N ASN A 53 -0.60 6.75 -4.26
CA ASN A 53 -1.68 7.73 -4.08
C ASN A 53 -2.94 7.12 -3.46
N ALA A 54 -2.72 6.22 -2.48
CA ALA A 54 -3.78 5.48 -1.80
C ALA A 54 -4.43 6.30 -0.69
N LYS A 55 -3.73 7.27 -0.09
CA LYS A 55 -4.30 8.15 0.93
C LYS A 55 -4.80 9.45 0.32
N LYS A 56 -5.97 9.90 0.74
CA LYS A 56 -6.60 11.14 0.27
C LYS A 56 -7.30 11.83 1.42
N THR A 57 -7.63 13.11 1.24
CA THR A 57 -8.54 13.79 2.16
C THR A 57 -9.98 13.74 1.68
N GLU A 58 -10.92 13.88 2.63
CA GLU A 58 -12.32 14.12 2.33
C GLU A 58 -12.45 15.27 1.31
N GLN A 59 -13.20 15.03 0.23
CA GLN A 59 -13.30 15.95 -0.89
C GLN A 59 -14.45 16.92 -0.69
N TYR A 60 -14.17 18.22 -0.68
CA TYR A 60 -15.21 19.27 -0.61
C TYR A 60 -15.56 19.83 -2.00
N LEU A 61 -14.96 19.28 -3.05
CA LEU A 61 -15.10 19.78 -4.42
C LEU A 61 -16.55 19.69 -4.92
N ASP A 62 -17.26 18.60 -4.63
CA ASP A 62 -18.64 18.46 -5.07
C ASP A 62 -19.59 19.38 -4.29
N LYS A 63 -19.29 19.64 -3.01
CA LYS A 63 -19.99 20.66 -2.22
C LYS A 63 -19.83 22.05 -2.83
N PHE A 64 -18.61 22.41 -3.24
CA PHE A 64 -18.31 23.66 -3.92
C PHE A 64 -19.07 23.80 -5.25
N LYS A 65 -19.05 22.77 -6.10
CA LYS A 65 -19.82 22.76 -7.36
C LYS A 65 -21.31 22.93 -7.12
N ASN A 66 -21.85 22.26 -6.10
CA ASN A 66 -23.26 22.36 -5.75
C ASN A 66 -23.65 23.77 -5.31
N TYR A 67 -22.78 24.49 -4.58
CA TYR A 67 -23.05 25.89 -4.22
C TYR A 67 -23.21 26.77 -5.45
N ILE A 68 -22.30 26.64 -6.41
CA ILE A 68 -22.33 27.38 -7.68
C ILE A 68 -23.58 27.00 -8.48
N ALA A 69 -23.82 25.71 -8.71
CA ALA A 69 -24.93 25.21 -9.52
C ALA A 69 -26.30 25.59 -8.95
N SER A 70 -26.41 25.71 -7.63
CA SER A 70 -27.65 26.11 -6.95
C SER A 70 -27.84 27.64 -6.86
N GLY A 71 -26.96 28.43 -7.49
CA GLY A 71 -27.05 29.89 -7.48
C GLY A 71 -26.82 30.54 -6.11
N ASN A 72 -26.10 29.87 -5.20
CA ASN A 72 -25.71 30.51 -3.94
C ASN A 72 -24.67 31.60 -4.23
N LYS A 73 -24.68 32.67 -3.43
CA LYS A 73 -23.58 33.65 -3.45
C LYS A 73 -22.32 33.01 -2.85
N VAL A 74 -21.32 32.70 -3.67
CA VAL A 74 -20.07 32.05 -3.25
C VAL A 74 -18.97 33.09 -3.07
N VAL A 75 -18.38 33.12 -1.87
CA VAL A 75 -17.26 33.99 -1.53
C VAL A 75 -16.04 33.14 -1.20
N VAL A 76 -14.94 33.33 -1.92
CA VAL A 76 -13.70 32.61 -1.68
C VAL A 76 -12.79 33.39 -0.74
N SER A 77 -12.34 32.73 0.33
CA SER A 77 -11.23 33.16 1.17
C SER A 77 -9.94 32.48 0.68
N LEU A 78 -9.17 33.17 -0.15
CA LEU A 78 -7.97 32.63 -0.79
C LEU A 78 -6.75 32.74 0.13
N ALA A 79 -6.06 31.65 0.44
CA ALA A 79 -4.86 31.68 1.28
C ALA A 79 -3.72 32.41 0.55
N PRO A 80 -2.99 33.35 1.18
CA PRO A 80 -1.99 34.19 0.49
C PRO A 80 -0.81 33.41 -0.12
N SER A 81 -0.63 32.14 0.25
CA SER A 81 0.37 31.24 -0.35
C SER A 81 0.12 30.96 -1.84
N TYR A 82 -1.06 31.25 -2.39
CA TYR A 82 -1.31 31.13 -3.84
C TYR A 82 -0.36 32.00 -4.67
N LEU A 83 0.15 33.11 -4.12
CA LEU A 83 1.16 33.97 -4.75
C LEU A 83 2.48 33.24 -5.05
N ALA A 84 2.71 32.12 -4.38
CA ALA A 84 3.89 31.27 -4.55
C ALA A 84 3.67 30.10 -5.52
N SER A 85 2.41 29.81 -5.89
CA SER A 85 2.08 28.72 -6.81
C SER A 85 2.57 29.01 -8.22
N GLY A 86 3.17 28.00 -8.86
CA GLY A 86 3.59 28.03 -10.26
C GLY A 86 2.63 27.34 -11.21
N TYR A 87 1.43 26.94 -10.75
CA TYR A 87 0.43 26.29 -11.60
C TYR A 87 0.03 27.18 -12.79
N PHE A 88 -0.11 28.49 -12.56
CA PHE A 88 -0.30 29.49 -13.60
C PHE A 88 0.94 30.36 -13.80
N SER A 89 1.09 30.94 -14.99
CA SER A 89 2.13 31.94 -15.30
C SER A 89 2.12 33.15 -14.35
N THR A 90 0.95 33.47 -13.81
CA THR A 90 0.70 34.58 -12.89
C THR A 90 -0.37 34.13 -11.88
N PRO A 91 -0.26 34.50 -10.58
CA PRO A 91 -1.20 34.04 -9.56
C PRO A 91 -2.63 34.59 -9.78
N TRP A 92 -2.76 35.73 -10.46
CA TRP A 92 -4.04 36.39 -10.79
C TRP A 92 -4.91 35.57 -11.74
N LYS A 93 -4.31 34.65 -12.50
CA LYS A 93 -5.06 33.70 -13.32
C LYS A 93 -5.87 32.72 -12.50
N LEU A 94 -5.44 32.39 -11.28
CA LEU A 94 -6.26 31.57 -10.38
C LEU A 94 -7.55 32.30 -10.00
N VAL A 95 -7.44 33.59 -9.68
CA VAL A 95 -8.61 34.42 -9.37
C VAL A 95 -9.53 34.52 -10.59
N GLY A 96 -8.96 34.70 -11.79
CA GLY A 96 -9.71 34.68 -13.05
C GLY A 96 -10.47 33.37 -13.26
N ALA A 97 -9.78 32.23 -13.10
CA ALA A 97 -10.38 30.91 -13.21
C ALA A 97 -11.53 30.71 -12.20
N LEU A 98 -11.36 31.16 -10.95
CA LEU A 98 -12.42 31.08 -9.94
C LEU A 98 -13.65 31.91 -10.33
N LYS A 99 -13.45 33.12 -10.87
CA LYS A 99 -14.55 33.96 -11.37
C LYS A 99 -15.26 33.30 -12.57
N GLU A 100 -14.51 32.69 -13.48
CA GLU A 100 -15.05 31.95 -14.63
C GLU A 100 -15.83 30.70 -14.20
N LEU A 101 -15.45 30.06 -13.10
CA LEU A 101 -16.23 28.98 -12.48
C LEU A 101 -17.54 29.44 -11.85
N GLY A 102 -17.79 30.75 -11.73
CA GLY A 102 -19.01 31.29 -11.13
C GLY A 102 -18.87 31.71 -9.66
N VAL A 103 -17.66 31.91 -9.15
CA VAL A 103 -17.44 32.52 -7.83
C VAL A 103 -17.78 34.01 -7.89
N ASP A 104 -18.63 34.50 -6.98
CA ASP A 104 -19.05 35.91 -6.96
C ASP A 104 -17.93 36.84 -6.48
N VAL A 105 -17.24 36.47 -5.38
CA VAL A 105 -16.22 37.30 -4.74
C VAL A 105 -15.01 36.45 -4.34
N VAL A 106 -13.80 36.95 -4.58
CA VAL A 106 -12.53 36.35 -4.17
C VAL A 106 -11.77 37.35 -3.31
N GLU A 107 -11.68 37.09 -2.00
CA GLU A 107 -10.90 37.90 -1.06
C GLU A 107 -9.70 37.12 -0.54
N GLU A 108 -8.60 37.80 -0.24
CA GLU A 108 -7.44 37.14 0.38
C GLU A 108 -7.63 36.98 1.90
N THR A 109 -7.34 35.79 2.42
CA THR A 109 -7.28 35.47 3.86
C THR A 109 -6.25 36.34 4.61
N ALA A 110 -5.39 37.05 3.87
CA ALA A 110 -4.54 38.11 4.40
C ALA A 110 -5.31 39.12 5.26
N ILE A 111 -6.58 39.41 4.93
CA ILE A 111 -7.41 40.33 5.71
C ILE A 111 -7.61 39.82 7.15
N GLY A 112 -8.02 38.56 7.31
CA GLY A 112 -8.13 37.94 8.64
C GLY A 112 -6.77 37.77 9.32
N ALA A 113 -5.69 37.56 8.55
CA ALA A 113 -4.35 37.46 9.10
C ALA A 113 -3.83 38.77 9.69
N GLU A 114 -4.26 39.91 9.14
CA GLU A 114 -3.95 41.23 9.71
C GLU A 114 -4.55 41.39 11.11
N VAL A 115 -5.83 41.03 11.26
CA VAL A 115 -6.54 41.06 12.56
C VAL A 115 -5.85 40.19 13.59
N ILE A 116 -5.56 38.93 13.26
CA ILE A 116 -4.90 38.00 14.20
C ILE A 116 -3.48 38.45 14.56
N ALA A 117 -2.74 39.05 13.62
CA ALA A 117 -1.42 39.57 13.92
C ALA A 117 -1.43 40.76 14.88
N ASP A 118 -2.46 41.63 14.80
CA ASP A 118 -2.65 42.71 15.78
C ASP A 118 -3.01 42.16 17.16
N GLU A 119 -3.85 41.12 17.23
CA GLU A 119 -4.16 40.45 18.51
C GLU A 119 -2.93 39.81 19.16
N TYR A 120 -2.02 39.22 18.37
CA TYR A 120 -0.74 38.73 18.91
C TYR A 120 0.11 39.84 19.52
N ARG A 121 0.16 41.02 18.88
CA ARG A 121 0.86 42.19 19.42
C ARG A 121 0.26 42.59 20.78
N ASP A 122 -1.07 42.62 20.89
CA ASP A 122 -1.76 43.01 22.11
C ASP A 122 -1.61 41.99 23.24
N LEU A 123 -1.59 40.69 22.91
CA LEU A 123 -1.38 39.62 23.87
C LEU A 123 0.03 39.64 24.48
N LEU A 124 1.05 40.04 23.71
CA LEU A 124 2.43 40.12 24.19
C LEU A 124 2.63 41.14 25.32
N ASN A 125 1.73 42.11 25.44
CA ASN A 125 1.72 43.04 26.56
C ASN A 125 1.14 42.44 27.85
N LYS A 126 0.46 41.28 27.76
CA LYS A 126 -0.35 40.70 28.86
C LYS A 126 0.15 39.34 29.36
N LYS A 127 0.82 38.54 28.52
CA LYS A 127 1.32 37.20 28.85
C LYS A 127 2.84 37.12 28.77
N GLU A 128 3.42 36.24 29.58
CA GLU A 128 4.87 36.00 29.60
C GLU A 128 5.34 35.13 28.43
N LEU A 129 4.63 34.05 28.10
CA LEU A 129 4.90 33.14 27.00
C LEU A 129 3.63 32.94 26.16
N ILE A 130 3.78 33.05 24.83
CA ILE A 130 2.70 32.82 23.85
C ILE A 130 3.22 31.96 22.70
N ILE A 131 2.46 30.92 22.34
CA ILE A 131 2.65 30.10 21.14
C ILE A 131 1.56 30.48 20.14
N SER A 132 1.92 30.83 18.91
CA SER A 132 0.95 31.20 17.87
C SER A 132 -0.03 30.05 17.57
N SER A 133 -1.32 30.37 17.38
CA SER A 133 -2.40 29.39 17.15
C SER A 133 -2.88 29.31 15.68
N CYS A 134 -2.18 29.98 14.74
CA CYS A 134 -2.64 30.09 13.35
C CYS A 134 -2.47 28.80 12.51
N CYS A 135 -1.53 27.93 12.90
CA CYS A 135 -1.27 26.64 12.25
C CYS A 135 -2.08 25.53 12.93
N PRO A 136 -3.15 24.99 12.30
CA PRO A 136 -4.00 23.99 12.93
C PRO A 136 -3.26 22.69 13.27
N THR A 137 -2.27 22.29 12.46
CA THR A 137 -1.42 21.13 12.79
C THR A 137 -0.60 21.33 14.06
N VAL A 138 -0.11 22.56 14.32
CA VAL A 138 0.60 22.87 15.57
C VAL A 138 -0.38 22.85 16.75
N VAL A 139 -1.56 23.44 16.60
CA VAL A 139 -2.58 23.38 17.65
C VAL A 139 -2.96 21.92 17.96
N ASN A 140 -3.18 21.10 16.95
CA ASN A 140 -3.46 19.68 17.12
C ASN A 140 -2.30 18.93 17.79
N LEU A 141 -1.05 19.27 17.45
CA LEU A 141 0.13 18.71 18.09
C LEU A 141 0.17 19.07 19.58
N VAL A 142 -0.09 20.33 19.93
CA VAL A 142 -0.09 20.79 21.33
C VAL A 142 -1.22 20.15 22.12
N GLU A 143 -2.46 20.24 21.65
CA GLU A 143 -3.63 19.69 22.36
C GLU A 143 -3.48 18.19 22.65
N LYS A 144 -2.89 17.43 21.74
CA LYS A 144 -2.82 15.96 21.80
C LYS A 144 -1.52 15.43 22.44
N TYR A 145 -0.38 16.06 22.17
CA TYR A 145 0.95 15.52 22.52
C TYR A 145 1.76 16.40 23.48
N PHE A 146 1.36 17.66 23.68
CA PHE A 146 1.98 18.58 24.64
C PHE A 146 0.88 19.28 25.46
N PRO A 147 0.00 18.53 26.14
CA PRO A 147 -1.20 19.08 26.76
C PRO A 147 -0.89 20.16 27.80
N GLY A 148 0.27 20.07 28.48
CA GLY A 148 0.75 21.09 29.41
C GLY A 148 1.05 22.45 28.78
N LEU A 149 1.14 22.53 27.44
CA LEU A 149 1.38 23.77 26.71
C LEU A 149 0.10 24.44 26.17
N CYS A 150 -1.09 23.85 26.38
CA CYS A 150 -2.35 24.41 25.87
C CYS A 150 -2.61 25.84 26.35
N ASP A 151 -2.28 26.15 27.60
CA ASP A 151 -2.50 27.49 28.19
C ASP A 151 -1.60 28.58 27.58
N TYR A 152 -0.50 28.16 26.95
CA TYR A 152 0.43 29.04 26.24
C TYR A 152 0.01 29.27 24.78
N LEU A 153 -0.90 28.47 24.21
CA LEU A 153 -1.46 28.79 22.90
C LEU A 153 -2.16 30.15 22.96
N ALA A 154 -1.90 30.99 21.97
CA ALA A 154 -2.53 32.29 21.83
C ALA A 154 -4.06 32.08 21.79
N PRO A 155 -4.84 32.67 22.71
CA PRO A 155 -6.27 32.39 22.87
C PRO A 155 -7.12 33.11 21.82
N VAL A 156 -6.75 32.95 20.55
CA VAL A 156 -7.39 33.57 19.39
C VAL A 156 -7.58 32.55 18.27
N ILE A 157 -8.65 32.70 17.50
CA ILE A 157 -8.94 31.92 16.30
C ILE A 157 -7.87 32.14 15.21
N SER A 158 -7.84 31.27 14.20
CA SER A 158 -6.91 31.45 13.08
C SER A 158 -7.39 32.49 12.05
N PRO A 159 -6.48 32.97 11.17
CA PRO A 159 -6.83 33.89 10.08
C PRO A 159 -7.95 33.41 9.16
N MET A 160 -8.09 32.10 8.95
CA MET A 160 -9.16 31.55 8.11
C MET A 160 -10.53 31.83 8.74
N ILE A 161 -10.69 31.50 10.03
CA ILE A 161 -11.96 31.68 10.75
C ILE A 161 -12.24 33.18 10.92
N ALA A 162 -11.23 33.97 11.28
CA ALA A 162 -11.38 35.42 11.41
C ALA A 162 -11.87 36.05 10.10
N HIS A 163 -11.29 35.66 8.96
CA HIS A 163 -11.72 36.15 7.66
C HIS A 163 -13.14 35.68 7.30
N GLY A 164 -13.46 34.40 7.56
CA GLY A 164 -14.82 33.88 7.38
C GLY A 164 -15.86 34.69 8.16
N ARG A 165 -15.60 34.98 9.44
CA ARG A 165 -16.47 35.81 10.29
C ARG A 165 -16.63 37.23 9.73
N LEU A 166 -15.57 37.85 9.24
CA LEU A 166 -15.64 39.17 8.59
C LEU A 166 -16.50 39.13 7.32
N ILE A 167 -16.32 38.12 6.47
CA ILE A 167 -17.12 37.95 5.25
C ILE A 167 -18.60 37.78 5.59
N LYS A 168 -18.93 36.92 6.55
CA LYS A 168 -20.32 36.68 6.98
C LYS A 168 -20.97 37.94 7.56
N GLN A 169 -20.24 38.69 8.37
CA GLN A 169 -20.70 39.97 8.93
C GLN A 169 -20.97 41.01 7.84
N GLU A 170 -20.13 41.09 6.81
CA GLU A 170 -20.24 42.10 5.76
C GLU A 170 -21.22 41.72 4.64
N MET A 171 -21.31 40.43 4.29
CA MET A 171 -22.09 39.94 3.14
C MET A 171 -23.36 39.17 3.53
N GLY A 172 -23.58 38.95 4.83
CA GLY A 172 -24.69 38.18 5.38
C GLY A 172 -24.42 36.68 5.50
N GLU A 173 -25.14 36.03 6.41
CA GLU A 173 -24.96 34.61 6.75
C GLU A 173 -25.30 33.64 5.60
N ASN A 174 -26.12 34.09 4.65
CA ASN A 174 -26.58 33.28 3.52
C ASN A 174 -25.51 33.06 2.43
N CYS A 175 -24.41 33.82 2.45
CA CYS A 175 -23.32 33.57 1.50
C CYS A 175 -22.57 32.27 1.84
N ARG A 176 -21.99 31.60 0.85
CA ARG A 176 -21.20 30.38 1.03
C ARG A 176 -19.72 30.73 1.01
N VAL A 177 -19.07 30.65 2.17
CA VAL A 177 -17.66 31.00 2.33
C VAL A 177 -16.80 29.77 2.10
N VAL A 178 -15.94 29.82 1.08
CA VAL A 178 -15.08 28.71 0.68
C VAL A 178 -13.64 29.11 0.86
N PHE A 179 -12.94 28.48 1.79
CA PHE A 179 -11.50 28.68 1.92
C PHE A 179 -10.75 27.83 0.89
N ILE A 180 -9.74 28.42 0.23
CA ILE A 180 -8.86 27.70 -0.70
C ILE A 180 -7.41 27.89 -0.25
N GLY A 181 -6.71 26.79 0.09
CA GLY A 181 -5.35 26.91 0.62
C GLY A 181 -4.50 25.63 0.64
N PRO A 182 -3.33 25.66 1.30
CA PRO A 182 -2.32 24.61 1.15
C PRO A 182 -2.36 23.50 2.22
N CYS A 183 -3.36 23.48 3.09
CA CYS A 183 -3.32 22.70 4.32
C CYS A 183 -4.58 21.82 4.48
N TYR A 184 -4.37 20.52 4.67
CA TYR A 184 -5.45 19.57 4.94
C TYR A 184 -6.09 19.78 6.32
N ALA A 185 -5.30 20.12 7.35
CA ALA A 185 -5.81 20.35 8.71
C ALA A 185 -6.79 21.53 8.83
N LYS A 186 -6.82 22.45 7.84
CA LYS A 186 -7.85 23.50 7.78
C LYS A 186 -9.26 22.94 7.62
N LYS A 187 -9.42 21.71 7.08
CA LYS A 187 -10.71 21.03 6.97
C LYS A 187 -11.29 20.72 8.36
N GLU A 188 -10.48 20.12 9.24
CA GLU A 188 -10.88 19.87 10.65
C GLU A 188 -11.15 21.18 11.38
N GLU A 189 -10.28 22.17 11.20
CA GLU A 189 -10.43 23.45 11.88
C GLU A 189 -11.75 24.16 11.51
N ALA A 190 -12.14 24.13 10.23
CA ALA A 190 -13.43 24.69 9.81
C ALA A 190 -14.62 23.95 10.45
N LEU A 191 -14.53 22.62 10.57
CA LEU A 191 -15.59 21.80 11.18
C LEU A 191 -15.70 22.01 12.69
N THR A 192 -14.56 22.07 13.38
CA THR A 192 -14.50 22.05 14.86
C THR A 192 -14.50 23.43 15.49
N ARG A 193 -13.96 24.45 14.79
CA ARG A 193 -13.76 25.80 15.31
C ARG A 193 -14.39 26.89 14.43
N GLY A 194 -14.85 26.52 13.23
CA GLY A 194 -15.38 27.50 12.28
C GLY A 194 -16.73 28.08 12.69
N GLU A 195 -17.55 27.38 13.48
CA GLU A 195 -18.88 27.84 13.93
C GLU A 195 -19.75 28.40 12.78
N GLY A 196 -19.71 27.75 11.60
CA GLY A 196 -20.46 28.18 10.41
C GLY A 196 -19.84 29.33 9.61
N SER A 197 -18.72 29.91 10.05
CA SER A 197 -18.03 30.98 9.32
C SER A 197 -17.35 30.52 8.02
N ILE A 198 -17.10 29.22 7.88
CA ILE A 198 -16.51 28.58 6.70
C ILE A 198 -17.40 27.41 6.28
N ASP A 199 -17.99 27.49 5.08
CA ASP A 199 -18.90 26.48 4.54
C ASP A 199 -18.17 25.31 3.88
N ALA A 200 -16.98 25.55 3.29
CA ALA A 200 -16.15 24.51 2.69
C ALA A 200 -14.66 24.89 2.69
N VAL A 201 -13.80 23.88 2.67
CA VAL A 201 -12.34 24.03 2.60
C VAL A 201 -11.83 23.20 1.43
N LEU A 202 -11.29 23.87 0.41
CA LEU A 202 -10.61 23.25 -0.72
C LEU A 202 -9.11 23.45 -0.59
N THR A 203 -8.36 22.47 -1.04
CA THR A 203 -6.92 22.60 -1.18
C THR A 203 -6.53 23.13 -2.56
N PHE A 204 -5.32 23.69 -2.69
CA PHE A 204 -4.80 24.08 -4.01
C PHE A 204 -4.69 22.87 -4.95
N GLU A 205 -4.23 21.73 -4.45
CA GLU A 205 -4.22 20.47 -5.19
C GLU A 205 -5.61 20.11 -5.74
N GLU A 206 -6.67 20.18 -4.91
CA GLU A 206 -8.04 19.87 -5.33
C GLU A 206 -8.55 20.82 -6.43
N ILE A 207 -8.31 22.14 -6.30
CA ILE A 207 -8.79 23.10 -7.30
C ILE A 207 -7.99 22.98 -8.61
N PHE A 208 -6.68 22.75 -8.55
CA PHE A 208 -5.86 22.58 -9.76
C PHE A 208 -6.23 21.29 -10.50
N ASN A 209 -6.38 20.18 -9.79
CA ASN A 209 -6.87 18.93 -10.39
C ASN A 209 -8.26 19.07 -11.00
N TYR A 210 -9.12 19.93 -10.44
CA TYR A 210 -10.43 20.21 -11.02
C TYR A 210 -10.31 21.03 -12.31
N LEU A 211 -9.50 22.09 -12.31
CA LEU A 211 -9.25 22.94 -13.47
C LEU A 211 -8.61 22.14 -14.63
N ASP A 212 -7.69 21.21 -14.34
CA ASP A 212 -7.08 20.33 -15.35
C ASP A 212 -8.12 19.45 -16.07
N ARG A 213 -9.12 18.94 -15.34
CA ARG A 213 -10.18 18.10 -15.92
C ARG A 213 -11.16 18.85 -16.79
N LEU A 214 -11.28 20.16 -16.61
CA LEU A 214 -12.22 20.96 -17.38
C LEU A 214 -11.74 21.22 -18.82
N ASN A 215 -10.51 20.82 -19.19
CA ASN A 215 -9.85 21.08 -20.48
C ASN A 215 -9.88 22.58 -20.81
N GLN A 216 -8.74 23.27 -20.69
CA GLN A 216 -8.65 24.74 -20.83
C GLN A 216 -9.07 25.27 -22.22
N ASP A 217 -10.37 25.44 -22.45
CA ASP A 217 -10.93 26.19 -23.60
C ASP A 217 -11.16 27.67 -23.27
N ILE A 218 -10.86 28.11 -22.04
CA ILE A 218 -10.83 29.52 -21.66
C ILE A 218 -9.54 29.76 -20.87
N PRO A 219 -8.52 30.42 -21.45
CA PRO A 219 -7.33 30.78 -20.70
C PRO A 219 -7.74 31.85 -19.67
N PRO A 220 -7.61 31.58 -18.36
CA PRO A 220 -8.16 32.47 -17.36
C PRO A 220 -7.50 33.84 -17.43
N ARG A 221 -8.32 34.88 -17.32
CA ARG A 221 -7.85 36.27 -17.35
C ARG A 221 -7.06 36.60 -16.08
N ASN A 222 -6.16 37.57 -16.18
CA ASN A 222 -5.51 38.13 -14.99
C ASN A 222 -6.52 39.00 -14.24
N ILE A 223 -7.08 38.48 -13.16
CA ILE A 223 -7.99 39.20 -12.27
C ILE A 223 -7.33 39.32 -10.89
N PHE A 224 -7.35 40.50 -10.29
CA PHE A 224 -6.89 40.68 -8.91
C PHE A 224 -8.01 40.29 -7.93
N PRO A 225 -7.70 39.77 -6.72
CA PRO A 225 -8.69 39.55 -5.69
C PRO A 225 -9.52 40.81 -5.44
N ASP A 226 -10.81 40.69 -5.17
CA ASP A 226 -11.68 41.83 -4.92
C ASP A 226 -11.18 42.65 -3.71
N ARG A 227 -10.65 41.97 -2.68
CA ARG A 227 -10.04 42.60 -1.50
C ARG A 227 -8.80 41.86 -0.99
N THR A 228 -7.89 42.62 -0.39
CA THR A 228 -6.62 42.11 0.14
C THR A 228 -6.04 42.99 1.25
N SER A 229 -5.11 42.42 2.03
CA SER A 229 -4.18 43.14 2.90
C SER A 229 -2.73 42.95 2.45
N ASN A 230 -2.10 44.03 1.97
CA ASN A 230 -0.69 44.00 1.57
C ASN A 230 0.26 43.75 2.76
N ARG A 231 -0.15 44.12 3.98
CA ARG A 231 0.63 43.93 5.21
C ARG A 231 0.76 42.44 5.57
N ALA A 232 -0.27 41.66 5.26
CA ALA A 232 -0.41 40.27 5.65
C ALA A 232 -0.14 39.25 4.53
N ARG A 233 0.16 39.67 3.29
CA ARG A 233 0.55 38.74 2.21
C ARG A 233 1.84 37.93 2.50
N ARG A 234 2.66 38.38 3.46
CA ARG A 234 3.86 37.67 3.93
C ARG A 234 3.58 36.63 5.03
N PHE A 235 2.37 36.60 5.57
CA PHE A 235 1.98 35.70 6.66
C PHE A 235 2.25 34.19 6.41
N PRO A 236 2.19 33.67 5.16
CA PRO A 236 2.54 32.28 4.89
C PRO A 236 4.00 31.88 5.16
N LEU A 237 4.91 32.85 5.29
CA LEU A 237 6.33 32.61 5.52
C LEU A 237 6.65 32.55 7.02
N PRO A 238 7.73 31.86 7.42
CA PRO A 238 8.29 32.02 8.77
C PRO A 238 8.69 33.47 9.02
N GLY A 239 8.42 33.95 10.22
CA GLY A 239 8.42 35.35 10.65
C GLY A 239 7.27 36.19 10.07
N GLY A 240 6.29 35.56 9.42
CA GLY A 240 5.23 36.23 8.68
C GLY A 240 4.26 36.98 9.59
N ALA A 241 3.74 36.30 10.61
CA ALA A 241 2.87 36.89 11.62
C ALA A 241 3.60 37.98 12.41
N LEU A 242 4.88 37.76 12.75
CA LEU A 242 5.72 38.73 13.44
C LEU A 242 5.83 40.04 12.66
N ARG A 243 6.12 39.96 11.36
CA ARG A 243 6.23 41.13 10.47
C ARG A 243 4.88 41.81 10.28
N THR A 244 3.80 41.04 10.09
CA THR A 244 2.46 41.59 9.89
C THR A 244 1.96 42.30 11.14
N GLY A 245 2.27 41.79 12.33
CA GLY A 245 1.95 42.41 13.59
C GLY A 245 3.00 43.43 14.05
N GLY A 246 4.04 43.75 13.27
CA GLY A 246 5.09 44.67 13.71
C GLY A 246 5.77 44.27 15.03
N LEU A 247 5.77 42.97 15.38
CA LEU A 247 6.33 42.48 16.64
C LEU A 247 7.85 42.71 16.73
N ASN A 248 8.52 42.73 15.57
CA ASN A 248 9.96 43.02 15.49
C ASN A 248 10.31 44.48 15.82
N GLU A 249 9.32 45.37 15.82
CA GLU A 249 9.47 46.79 16.15
C GLU A 249 9.28 47.04 17.66
N LEU A 250 8.84 46.02 18.40
CA LEU A 250 8.74 46.06 19.86
C LEU A 250 10.14 45.98 20.48
N ASN A 251 10.35 46.66 21.60
CA ASN A 251 11.60 46.62 22.36
C ASN A 251 11.74 45.32 23.16
N ILE A 252 11.66 44.18 22.46
CA ILE A 252 11.79 42.82 23.00
C ILE A 252 13.14 42.28 22.50
N LYS A 253 13.85 41.52 23.35
CA LYS A 253 15.12 40.92 22.93
C LYS A 253 14.87 39.97 21.76
N PRO A 254 15.72 39.97 20.72
CA PRO A 254 15.55 39.07 19.57
C PRO A 254 15.41 37.59 19.98
N ASP A 255 16.15 37.16 21.00
CA ASP A 255 16.12 35.77 21.50
C ASP A 255 14.80 35.39 22.19
N ASP A 256 13.99 36.37 22.59
CA ASP A 256 12.67 36.14 23.21
C ASP A 256 11.55 35.97 22.17
N ILE A 257 11.81 36.24 20.88
CA ILE A 257 10.85 36.05 19.79
C ILE A 257 11.41 35.01 18.82
N VAL A 258 10.81 33.83 18.83
CA VAL A 258 11.30 32.69 18.04
C VAL A 258 10.30 32.38 16.93
N SER A 259 10.80 32.16 15.72
CA SER A 259 10.01 31.65 14.59
C SER A 259 10.55 30.28 14.19
N ILE A 260 9.78 29.23 14.43
CA ILE A 260 10.13 27.84 14.12
C ILE A 260 9.27 27.30 12.97
N SER A 261 9.87 26.50 12.09
CA SER A 261 9.20 26.01 10.89
C SER A 261 9.65 24.59 10.52
N GLY A 262 8.74 23.65 10.70
CA GLY A 262 9.01 22.22 10.59
C GLY A 262 8.48 21.52 11.82
N LEU A 263 7.94 20.32 11.63
CA LEU A 263 7.30 19.60 12.72
C LEU A 263 8.32 19.09 13.73
N GLU A 264 9.48 18.65 13.24
CA GLU A 264 10.62 18.25 14.07
C GLU A 264 11.02 19.40 14.99
N ASP A 265 11.29 20.59 14.43
CA ASP A 265 11.65 21.79 15.19
C ASP A 265 10.54 22.18 16.19
N CYS A 266 9.26 22.06 15.81
CA CYS A 266 8.14 22.29 16.74
C CYS A 266 8.17 21.32 17.92
N MET A 267 8.31 20.02 17.65
CA MET A 267 8.32 19.00 18.70
C MET A 267 9.55 19.13 19.61
N GLU A 268 10.71 19.45 19.07
CA GLU A 268 11.93 19.70 19.85
C GLU A 268 11.75 20.93 20.76
N THR A 269 11.32 22.05 20.19
CA THR A 269 11.09 23.30 20.94
C THR A 269 10.07 23.10 22.06
N PHE A 270 8.96 22.40 21.80
CA PHE A 270 7.94 22.15 22.82
C PHE A 270 8.44 21.27 23.96
N ARG A 271 9.26 20.24 23.68
CA ARG A 271 9.91 19.46 24.75
C ARG A 271 10.84 20.31 25.60
N ASP A 272 11.58 21.23 24.99
CA ASP A 272 12.51 22.10 25.72
C ASP A 272 11.77 23.11 26.61
N ILE A 273 10.59 23.58 26.18
CA ILE A 273 9.70 24.42 27.00
C ILE A 273 9.13 23.61 28.18
N GLU A 274 8.61 22.40 27.95
CA GLU A 274 8.08 21.55 29.03
C GLU A 274 9.15 21.21 30.07
N LYS A 275 10.40 21.02 29.64
CA LYS A 275 11.55 20.83 30.54
C LYS A 275 12.06 22.11 31.19
N GLY A 276 11.53 23.28 30.80
CA GLY A 276 11.95 24.59 31.29
C GLY A 276 13.35 25.02 30.85
N LEU A 277 13.90 24.43 29.78
CA LEU A 277 15.24 24.74 29.25
C LEU A 277 15.26 26.09 28.51
N ILE A 278 14.14 26.47 27.90
CA ILE A 278 13.95 27.76 27.23
C ILE A 278 12.66 28.42 27.70
N LYS A 279 12.62 29.75 27.70
CA LYS A 279 11.45 30.55 28.08
C LYS A 279 11.29 31.78 27.16
N PRO A 280 11.07 31.58 25.85
CA PRO A 280 10.82 32.70 24.95
C PRO A 280 9.52 33.41 25.32
N ARG A 281 9.35 34.66 24.90
CA ARG A 281 8.11 35.41 25.08
C ARG A 281 7.07 35.12 24.01
N PHE A 282 7.53 34.89 22.77
CA PHE A 282 6.65 34.56 21.66
C PHE A 282 7.28 33.47 20.79
N ILE A 283 6.48 32.49 20.40
CA ILE A 283 6.84 31.47 19.42
C ILE A 283 5.85 31.51 18.28
N GLU A 284 6.30 31.90 17.10
CA GLU A 284 5.60 31.58 15.86
C GLU A 284 5.94 30.14 15.46
N ALA A 285 4.96 29.25 15.55
CA ALA A 285 5.14 27.84 15.25
C ALA A 285 4.38 27.44 13.99
N MET A 286 5.10 26.88 13.01
CA MET A 286 4.54 26.36 11.77
C MET A 286 4.99 24.92 11.54
N ALA A 287 4.04 23.99 11.40
CA ALA A 287 4.36 22.56 11.25
C ALA A 287 5.07 22.21 9.92
N CYS A 288 4.87 23.01 8.88
CA CYS A 288 5.47 22.79 7.57
C CYS A 288 6.80 23.54 7.47
N ARG A 289 7.81 22.91 6.85
CA ARG A 289 9.09 23.54 6.54
C ARG A 289 8.89 24.68 5.55
N GLY A 290 9.42 25.86 5.85
CA GLY A 290 9.21 27.06 5.03
C GLY A 290 7.82 27.69 5.18
N GLY A 291 7.10 27.36 6.25
CA GLY A 291 5.75 27.82 6.52
C GLY A 291 4.71 27.20 5.59
N CYS A 292 3.62 27.91 5.34
CA CYS A 292 2.51 27.44 4.50
C CYS A 292 2.91 27.19 3.03
N LEU A 293 4.07 27.69 2.58
CA LEU A 293 4.63 27.42 1.24
C LEU A 293 5.13 25.99 1.08
N GLY A 294 5.51 25.34 2.19
CA GLY A 294 5.77 23.91 2.26
C GLY A 294 4.55 23.12 2.72
N GLY A 295 3.34 23.71 2.63
CA GLY A 295 2.10 23.01 2.95
C GLY A 295 1.87 21.82 2.02
N PRO A 296 1.33 20.71 2.55
CA PRO A 296 1.30 19.43 1.84
C PRO A 296 0.37 19.43 0.61
N ALA A 297 -0.51 20.43 0.50
CA ALA A 297 -1.44 20.56 -0.62
C ALA A 297 -1.10 21.74 -1.55
N MET A 298 0.15 22.22 -1.55
CA MET A 298 0.64 23.26 -2.48
C MET A 298 0.86 22.74 -3.92
N GLY A 299 1.03 21.43 -4.10
CA GLY A 299 1.53 20.80 -5.34
C GLY A 299 3.04 20.56 -5.33
N GLU A 300 3.60 20.04 -6.42
CA GLU A 300 5.02 19.66 -6.54
C GLU A 300 5.79 20.50 -7.59
N ASP A 301 5.33 21.72 -7.86
CA ASP A 301 5.83 22.56 -8.96
C ASP A 301 7.23 23.18 -8.73
N ALA A 302 7.66 23.33 -7.48
CA ALA A 302 8.93 23.96 -7.12
C ALA A 302 9.33 23.72 -5.65
N GLY A 303 10.63 23.80 -5.36
CA GLY A 303 11.14 23.82 -3.99
C GLY A 303 10.77 25.11 -3.22
N ILE A 304 10.87 25.05 -1.89
CA ILE A 304 10.47 26.14 -0.97
C ILE A 304 11.13 27.48 -1.30
N LEU A 305 12.42 27.50 -1.64
CA LEU A 305 13.14 28.74 -1.93
C LEU A 305 12.61 29.43 -3.20
N ALA A 306 12.34 28.66 -4.25
CA ALA A 306 11.75 29.18 -5.49
C ALA A 306 10.33 29.71 -5.25
N ARG A 307 9.52 28.99 -4.47
CA ARG A 307 8.19 29.46 -4.02
C ARG A 307 8.28 30.77 -3.25
N LYS A 308 9.24 30.90 -2.33
CA LYS A 308 9.50 32.12 -1.56
C LYS A 308 9.84 33.29 -2.48
N GLN A 309 10.73 33.10 -3.46
CA GLN A 309 11.06 34.13 -4.45
C GLN A 309 9.84 34.56 -5.28
N ARG A 310 9.02 33.60 -5.75
CA ARG A 310 7.78 33.92 -6.48
C ARG A 310 6.82 34.75 -5.65
N LEU A 311 6.61 34.38 -4.38
CA LEU A 311 5.78 35.16 -3.47
C LEU A 311 6.28 36.60 -3.39
N TYR A 312 7.58 36.82 -3.12
CA TYR A 312 8.16 38.17 -3.05
C TYR A 312 7.98 38.97 -4.34
N ASN A 313 8.17 38.33 -5.50
CA ASN A 313 7.99 38.98 -6.80
C ASN A 313 6.55 39.44 -7.05
N ASN A 314 5.57 38.77 -6.42
CA ASN A 314 4.15 39.06 -6.57
C ASN A 314 3.58 39.98 -5.47
N LEU A 315 4.27 40.19 -4.34
CA LEU A 315 3.77 40.99 -3.21
C LEU A 315 3.34 42.42 -3.58
N ASN A 316 4.14 43.07 -4.44
CA ASN A 316 3.99 44.50 -4.75
C ASN A 316 3.25 44.75 -6.08
N ARG A 317 2.76 43.71 -6.75
CA ARG A 317 2.08 43.82 -8.04
C ARG A 317 0.57 43.87 -7.83
N GLY A 318 -0.01 45.07 -7.95
CA GLY A 318 -1.44 45.28 -8.20
C GLY A 318 -2.38 45.38 -6.98
N GLN A 319 -3.20 46.43 -7.06
CA GLN A 319 -4.33 46.89 -6.22
C GLN A 319 -4.06 47.66 -4.92
N GLN A 320 -4.94 48.66 -4.68
CA GLN A 320 -5.03 49.44 -3.44
C GLN A 320 -5.37 48.52 -2.28
N SER A 321 -4.49 48.49 -1.26
CA SER A 321 -4.76 47.83 0.01
C SER A 321 -6.05 48.40 0.60
N CYS A 322 -6.94 47.55 1.09
CA CYS A 322 -7.88 48.00 2.11
C CYS A 322 -7.02 48.48 3.29
N ARG A 323 -6.95 49.80 3.55
CA ARG A 323 -6.30 50.32 4.75
C ARG A 323 -7.25 50.07 5.93
N GLY A 324 -6.74 49.44 6.98
CA GLY A 324 -7.43 49.34 8.26
C GLY A 324 -8.65 48.41 8.22
N ALA A 325 -8.42 47.11 8.04
CA ALA A 325 -9.35 46.12 8.58
C ALA A 325 -9.23 46.15 10.13
N ASN A 326 -9.58 47.28 10.74
CA ASN A 326 -9.78 47.36 12.18
C ASN A 326 -10.74 46.24 12.56
N ASN A 327 -10.45 45.54 13.64
CA ASN A 327 -11.25 44.45 14.17
C ASN A 327 -12.72 44.90 14.23
N LYS A 328 -13.54 44.56 13.21
CA LYS A 328 -14.89 45.13 12.98
C LYS A 328 -15.91 44.60 13.99
N GLY A 329 -15.49 44.33 15.23
CA GLY A 329 -16.33 43.72 16.26
C GLY A 329 -16.53 42.22 16.10
N ILE A 330 -15.72 41.53 15.29
CA ILE A 330 -15.75 40.06 15.29
C ILE A 330 -15.19 39.53 16.60
N ILE A 331 -15.78 38.44 17.09
CA ILE A 331 -15.22 37.71 18.22
C ILE A 331 -13.98 36.98 17.71
N VAL A 332 -12.83 37.23 18.32
CA VAL A 332 -11.56 36.57 17.97
C VAL A 332 -11.08 35.61 19.04
N SER A 333 -11.59 35.73 20.28
CA SER A 333 -11.18 34.90 21.41
C SER A 333 -11.51 33.43 21.19
N TRP A 334 -10.60 32.55 21.58
CA TRP A 334 -10.76 31.11 21.58
C TRP A 334 -10.03 30.47 22.76
N SER A 335 -10.53 29.33 23.26
CA SER A 335 -9.86 28.54 24.29
C SER A 335 -9.45 27.18 23.73
N TYR A 336 -8.20 26.82 23.93
CA TYR A 336 -7.65 25.52 23.54
C TYR A 336 -7.54 24.64 24.78
N THR A 337 -7.98 23.40 24.66
CA THR A 337 -7.98 22.45 25.78
C THR A 337 -7.27 21.16 25.37
N PRO A 338 -6.59 20.49 26.33
CA PRO A 338 -6.02 19.18 26.09
C PRO A 338 -7.04 18.21 25.48
N ARG A 339 -6.63 17.48 24.45
CA ARG A 339 -7.37 16.36 23.87
C ARG A 339 -6.69 15.07 24.29
N GLU A 340 -7.38 14.28 25.10
CA GLU A 340 -6.88 12.99 25.55
C GLU A 340 -6.76 12.01 24.38
N ILE A 341 -5.65 11.28 24.34
CA ILE A 341 -5.42 10.20 23.38
C ILE A 341 -5.54 8.88 24.14
N ASP A 342 -6.36 7.95 23.67
CA ASP A 342 -6.33 6.57 24.15
C ASP A 342 -5.11 5.83 23.58
N TYR A 343 -3.94 6.07 24.18
CA TYR A 343 -2.71 5.36 23.87
C TYR A 343 -1.98 4.97 25.14
N LYS A 344 -2.00 3.68 25.45
CA LYS A 344 -1.50 3.14 26.71
C LYS A 344 -0.08 2.64 26.51
N VAL A 345 0.79 2.97 27.46
CA VAL A 345 2.10 2.33 27.57
C VAL A 345 1.91 1.10 28.46
N PRO A 346 2.03 -0.12 27.92
CA PRO A 346 1.94 -1.34 28.71
C PRO A 346 3.12 -1.46 29.69
N ASP A 347 2.98 -2.34 30.69
CA ASP A 347 4.08 -2.67 31.60
C ASP A 347 5.22 -3.41 30.89
N GLU A 348 6.39 -3.45 31.52
CA GLU A 348 7.59 -4.07 30.92
C GLU A 348 7.41 -5.57 30.65
N GLU A 349 6.57 -6.27 31.41
CA GLU A 349 6.31 -7.69 31.20
C GLU A 349 5.47 -7.94 29.95
N GLU A 350 4.47 -7.12 29.69
CA GLU A 350 3.69 -7.15 28.45
C GLU A 350 4.54 -6.75 27.23
N ILE A 351 5.43 -5.76 27.37
CA ILE A 351 6.39 -5.41 26.30
C ILE A 351 7.26 -6.61 25.95
N LYS A 352 7.85 -7.28 26.95
CA LYS A 352 8.65 -8.50 26.74
C LYS A 352 7.84 -9.63 26.10
N ARG A 353 6.59 -9.85 26.54
CA ARG A 353 5.70 -10.85 25.92
C ARG A 353 5.51 -10.59 24.42
N ILE A 354 5.24 -9.35 24.04
CA ILE A 354 5.05 -8.97 22.63
C ILE A 354 6.36 -9.08 21.84
N LEU A 355 7.50 -8.68 22.41
CA LEU A 355 8.81 -8.81 21.77
C LEU A 355 9.16 -10.27 21.47
N ALA A 356 8.86 -11.18 22.42
CA ALA A 356 9.09 -12.61 22.30
C ALA A 356 8.32 -13.24 21.12
N LEU A 357 7.15 -12.71 20.73
CA LEU A 357 6.42 -13.16 19.53
C LEU A 357 7.24 -13.00 18.24
N THR A 358 8.22 -12.11 18.24
CA THR A 358 9.13 -11.88 17.10
C THR A 358 10.53 -12.44 17.33
N GLY A 359 10.68 -13.38 18.27
CA GLY A 359 11.95 -14.03 18.59
C GLY A 359 12.91 -13.18 19.43
N LYS A 360 12.46 -12.03 19.96
CA LYS A 360 13.31 -11.14 20.77
C LYS A 360 13.12 -11.45 22.24
N THR A 361 14.10 -12.14 22.81
CA THR A 361 14.06 -12.65 24.19
C THR A 361 15.07 -11.98 25.10
N SER A 362 16.12 -11.39 24.52
CA SER A 362 17.12 -10.60 25.24
C SER A 362 17.28 -9.19 24.66
N PRO A 363 17.90 -8.25 25.40
CA PRO A 363 18.16 -6.89 24.91
C PRO A 363 19.00 -6.85 23.62
N GLU A 364 19.87 -7.83 23.40
CA GLU A 364 20.71 -7.93 22.20
C GLU A 364 19.89 -8.23 20.93
N ASP A 365 18.74 -8.91 21.08
CA ASP A 365 17.82 -9.18 19.97
C ASP A 365 17.05 -7.92 19.50
N GLU A 366 17.04 -6.87 20.34
CA GLU A 366 16.41 -5.59 20.04
C GLU A 366 17.27 -4.73 19.11
N THR A 367 17.39 -5.16 17.86
CA THR A 367 18.20 -4.49 16.83
C THR A 367 17.83 -3.04 16.53
N ASN A 368 16.61 -2.60 16.88
CA ASN A 368 16.11 -1.24 16.69
C ASN A 368 16.32 -0.67 15.27
N CYS A 369 16.30 -1.54 14.25
CA CYS A 369 16.69 -1.20 12.88
C CYS A 369 15.71 -0.30 12.11
N GLY A 370 14.52 -0.03 12.66
CA GLY A 370 13.51 0.82 12.01
C GLY A 370 12.77 0.19 10.82
N GLY A 371 13.09 -1.05 10.42
CA GLY A 371 12.52 -1.69 9.22
C GLY A 371 10.98 -1.82 9.23
N CYS A 372 10.37 -2.00 10.40
CA CYS A 372 8.91 -2.06 10.57
C CYS A 372 8.23 -0.68 10.59
N GLY A 373 8.99 0.41 10.58
CA GLY A 373 8.49 1.78 10.61
C GLY A 373 8.39 2.46 11.98
N TYR A 374 8.78 1.75 13.04
CA TYR A 374 8.89 2.27 14.41
C TYR A 374 10.35 2.52 14.78
N PRO A 375 10.65 3.56 15.60
CA PRO A 375 12.03 3.93 15.91
C PRO A 375 12.77 2.88 16.77
N SER A 376 12.06 2.18 17.65
CA SER A 376 12.61 1.05 18.42
C SER A 376 11.70 -0.19 18.40
N CYS A 377 12.26 -1.32 18.81
CA CYS A 377 11.52 -2.57 19.01
C CYS A 377 10.44 -2.41 20.08
N ARG A 378 10.75 -1.67 21.15
CA ARG A 378 9.80 -1.32 22.22
C ARG A 378 8.67 -0.43 21.70
N ASP A 379 8.96 0.61 20.92
CA ASP A 379 7.91 1.45 20.32
C ASP A 379 6.96 0.63 19.43
N LYS A 380 7.50 -0.32 18.68
CA LYS A 380 6.70 -1.26 17.91
C LYS A 380 5.84 -2.13 18.83
N ALA A 381 6.39 -2.67 19.92
CA ALA A 381 5.64 -3.50 20.86
C ALA A 381 4.48 -2.72 21.51
N ILE A 382 4.71 -1.47 21.90
CA ILE A 382 3.64 -0.57 22.40
C ILE A 382 2.58 -0.36 21.31
N ALA A 383 2.98 -0.17 20.05
CA ALA A 383 2.03 -0.03 18.95
C ALA A 383 1.23 -1.32 18.68
N VAL A 384 1.83 -2.51 18.86
CA VAL A 384 1.13 -3.79 18.78
C VAL A 384 0.10 -3.91 19.91
N TYR A 385 0.48 -3.55 21.15
CA TYR A 385 -0.43 -3.54 22.30
C TYR A 385 -1.67 -2.67 22.06
N ASN A 386 -1.50 -1.52 21.40
CA ASN A 386 -2.59 -0.60 21.08
C ASN A 386 -3.29 -0.93 19.75
N GLY A 387 -3.02 -2.08 19.13
CA GLY A 387 -3.69 -2.51 17.88
C GLY A 387 -3.33 -1.71 16.63
N LEU A 388 -2.25 -0.93 16.66
CA LEU A 388 -1.75 -0.17 15.50
C LEU A 388 -0.77 -0.99 14.65
N ALA A 389 -0.10 -1.98 15.23
CA ALA A 389 0.89 -2.78 14.54
C ALA A 389 0.64 -4.28 14.72
N ASN A 390 1.17 -5.07 13.78
CA ASN A 390 1.22 -6.53 13.90
C ASN A 390 2.64 -7.01 14.24
N PRO A 391 2.79 -8.08 15.03
CA PRO A 391 4.10 -8.71 15.26
C PRO A 391 4.83 -9.06 13.95
N GLU A 392 4.08 -9.51 12.94
CA GLU A 392 4.60 -9.87 11.61
C GLU A 392 5.13 -8.68 10.80
N MET A 393 4.95 -7.42 11.22
CA MET A 393 5.59 -6.28 10.54
C MET A 393 7.12 -6.24 10.74
N CYS A 394 7.69 -7.13 11.56
CA CYS A 394 9.14 -7.20 11.79
C CYS A 394 9.81 -7.84 10.56
N ILE A 395 10.42 -7.02 9.69
CA ILE A 395 11.06 -7.49 8.46
C ILE A 395 12.12 -8.59 8.70
N PRO A 396 13.07 -8.45 9.66
CA PRO A 396 14.04 -9.52 9.93
C PRO A 396 13.38 -10.82 10.35
N TYR A 397 12.45 -10.76 11.31
CA TYR A 397 11.71 -11.93 11.78
C TYR A 397 10.90 -12.60 10.67
N MET A 398 10.21 -11.84 9.82
CA MET A 398 9.44 -12.43 8.71
C MET A 398 10.34 -13.07 7.67
N ARG A 399 11.52 -12.50 7.42
CA ARG A 399 12.51 -13.10 6.54
C ARG A 399 13.01 -14.43 7.11
N GLU A 400 13.44 -14.44 8.37
CA GLU A 400 13.91 -15.65 9.06
C GLU A 400 12.81 -16.72 9.14
N LYS A 401 11.57 -16.33 9.47
CA LYS A 401 10.40 -17.22 9.49
C LYS A 401 10.14 -17.83 8.11
N ALA A 402 10.20 -17.03 7.05
CA ALA A 402 10.00 -17.52 5.68
C ALA A 402 11.12 -18.45 5.22
N GLU A 403 12.39 -18.11 5.51
CA GLU A 403 13.55 -18.96 5.21
C GLU A 403 13.44 -20.30 5.98
N SER A 404 13.20 -20.26 7.29
CA SER A 404 13.06 -21.47 8.14
C SER A 404 11.93 -22.38 7.67
N LEU A 405 10.79 -21.80 7.33
CA LEU A 405 9.65 -22.57 6.82
C LEU A 405 9.97 -23.22 5.46
N SER A 406 10.59 -22.47 4.55
CA SER A 406 10.99 -22.99 3.24
C SER A 406 11.98 -24.15 3.38
N HIS A 407 13.00 -23.99 4.24
CA HIS A 407 13.98 -25.05 4.54
C HIS A 407 13.31 -26.28 5.14
N ALA A 408 12.43 -26.12 6.13
CA ALA A 408 11.72 -27.24 6.75
C ALA A 408 10.90 -28.05 5.73
N VAL A 409 10.24 -27.39 4.77
CA VAL A 409 9.47 -28.06 3.71
C VAL A 409 10.38 -28.76 2.70
N VAL A 410 11.45 -28.10 2.25
CA VAL A 410 12.39 -28.65 1.26
C VAL A 410 13.21 -29.81 1.82
N ASP A 411 13.58 -29.76 3.10
CA ASP A 411 14.43 -30.77 3.74
C ASP A 411 13.66 -32.01 4.19
N SER A 412 12.36 -31.87 4.50
CA SER A 412 11.50 -32.98 4.96
C SER A 412 10.88 -33.79 3.81
N THR A 413 10.87 -33.27 2.59
CA THR A 413 10.32 -34.01 1.44
C THR A 413 11.19 -35.22 1.07
N LEU A 414 10.54 -36.30 0.62
CA LEU A 414 11.19 -37.49 0.08
C LEU A 414 11.59 -37.32 -1.39
N ASN A 415 11.03 -36.32 -2.07
CA ASN A 415 11.36 -36.01 -3.46
C ASN A 415 12.68 -35.23 -3.51
N GLY A 416 13.53 -35.59 -4.47
CA GLY A 416 14.71 -34.82 -4.80
C GLY A 416 14.31 -33.46 -5.36
N ILE A 417 14.74 -32.38 -4.71
CA ILE A 417 14.56 -31.02 -5.20
C ILE A 417 15.92 -30.47 -5.58
N ILE A 418 16.05 -30.08 -6.84
CA ILE A 418 17.26 -29.49 -7.42
C ILE A 418 16.88 -28.14 -8.00
N ILE A 419 17.58 -27.09 -7.58
CA ILE A 419 17.38 -25.73 -8.10
C ILE A 419 18.69 -25.29 -8.74
N VAL A 420 18.64 -24.86 -10.00
CA VAL A 420 19.80 -24.35 -10.75
C VAL A 420 19.53 -22.94 -11.28
N ASP A 421 20.59 -22.17 -11.49
CA ASP A 421 20.49 -20.90 -12.21
C ASP A 421 20.58 -21.11 -13.74
N LYS A 422 20.51 -20.01 -14.49
CA LYS A 422 20.64 -19.98 -15.96
C LYS A 422 21.94 -20.60 -16.50
N ASP A 423 22.99 -20.65 -15.69
CA ASP A 423 24.31 -21.18 -16.06
C ASP A 423 24.46 -22.66 -15.62
N MET A 424 23.33 -23.29 -15.24
CA MET A 424 23.22 -24.66 -14.73
C MET A 424 24.06 -24.90 -13.46
N ILE A 425 24.27 -23.84 -12.66
CA ILE A 425 24.93 -23.93 -11.37
C ILE A 425 23.88 -24.17 -10.28
N ILE A 426 24.12 -25.20 -9.47
CA ILE A 426 23.23 -25.62 -8.39
C ILE A 426 23.13 -24.52 -7.32
N GLN A 427 21.94 -23.96 -7.15
CA GLN A 427 21.57 -23.02 -6.10
C GLN A 427 21.08 -23.74 -4.84
N ASP A 428 20.36 -24.84 -5.01
CA ASP A 428 19.90 -25.69 -3.93
C ASP A 428 19.83 -27.16 -4.33
N PHE A 429 20.05 -28.04 -3.36
CA PHE A 429 20.14 -29.48 -3.55
C PHE A 429 19.75 -30.18 -2.25
N ASN A 430 18.48 -30.55 -2.13
CA ASN A 430 17.93 -30.99 -0.86
C ASN A 430 18.48 -32.37 -0.43
N PRO A 431 18.25 -32.80 0.84
CA PRO A 431 18.74 -34.09 1.33
C PRO A 431 18.29 -35.30 0.51
N ALA A 432 17.08 -35.28 -0.06
CA ALA A 432 16.60 -36.36 -0.93
C ALA A 432 17.38 -36.44 -2.25
N ALA A 433 17.64 -35.31 -2.90
CA ALA A 433 18.48 -35.24 -4.10
C ALA A 433 19.91 -35.71 -3.79
N ASN A 434 20.45 -35.39 -2.61
CA ASN A 434 21.74 -35.92 -2.15
C ASN A 434 21.75 -37.45 -2.06
N ARG A 435 20.70 -38.04 -1.46
CA ARG A 435 20.56 -39.50 -1.39
C ARG A 435 20.45 -40.15 -2.79
N MET A 436 19.74 -39.51 -3.71
CA MET A 436 19.52 -40.04 -5.06
C MET A 436 20.78 -39.94 -5.95
N PHE A 437 21.46 -38.79 -5.96
CA PHE A 437 22.44 -38.45 -7.00
C PHE A 437 23.84 -38.11 -6.49
N ASN A 438 24.05 -37.94 -5.17
CA ASN A 438 25.34 -37.52 -4.61
C ASN A 438 26.05 -38.64 -3.84
N ARG A 439 26.43 -39.71 -4.54
CA ARG A 439 27.14 -40.87 -3.94
C ARG A 439 28.51 -40.55 -3.33
N ARG A 440 29.10 -39.40 -3.67
CA ARG A 440 30.44 -38.97 -3.22
C ARG A 440 30.39 -38.01 -2.02
N ASP A 441 29.19 -37.68 -1.55
CA ASP A 441 28.95 -36.74 -0.45
C ASP A 441 29.73 -35.41 -0.59
N ILE A 442 29.79 -34.90 -1.83
CA ILE A 442 30.45 -33.63 -2.12
C ILE A 442 29.45 -32.48 -2.00
N LYS A 443 29.89 -31.31 -1.54
CA LYS A 443 29.02 -30.13 -1.46
C LYS A 443 28.51 -29.74 -2.86
N ALA A 444 27.22 -29.99 -3.12
CA ALA A 444 26.60 -29.80 -4.43
C ALA A 444 26.35 -28.33 -4.78
N LYS A 445 25.95 -27.51 -3.80
CA LYS A 445 25.69 -26.07 -4.00
C LYS A 445 26.91 -25.33 -4.54
N GLY A 446 26.73 -24.60 -5.64
CA GLY A 446 27.77 -23.87 -6.36
C GLY A 446 28.56 -24.71 -7.37
N LYS A 447 28.19 -25.97 -7.60
CA LYS A 447 28.76 -26.82 -8.65
C LYS A 447 27.85 -26.88 -9.88
N PRO A 448 28.39 -27.16 -11.08
CA PRO A 448 27.58 -27.42 -12.26
C PRO A 448 26.71 -28.67 -12.09
N LEU A 449 25.46 -28.61 -12.53
CA LEU A 449 24.51 -29.73 -12.47
C LEU A 449 25.03 -30.98 -13.19
N SER A 450 25.75 -30.79 -14.30
CA SER A 450 26.42 -31.84 -15.07
C SER A 450 27.38 -32.72 -14.27
N THR A 451 27.79 -32.29 -13.07
CA THR A 451 28.59 -33.10 -12.13
C THR A 451 27.80 -34.28 -11.57
N PHE A 452 26.47 -34.17 -11.50
CA PHE A 452 25.58 -35.13 -10.84
C PHE A 452 24.62 -35.80 -11.82
N ILE A 453 23.95 -35.02 -12.68
CA ILE A 453 22.98 -35.53 -13.67
C ILE A 453 23.14 -34.77 -14.99
N ASP A 454 22.66 -35.35 -16.09
CA ASP A 454 22.63 -34.70 -17.39
C ASP A 454 21.70 -33.46 -17.36
N PRO A 455 22.19 -32.24 -17.66
CA PRO A 455 21.41 -31.01 -17.55
C PRO A 455 20.49 -30.74 -18.75
N GLY A 456 20.45 -31.59 -19.78
CA GLY A 456 19.68 -31.37 -21.02
C GLY A 456 18.25 -30.87 -20.78
N ASP A 457 17.46 -31.60 -19.99
CA ASP A 457 16.07 -31.24 -19.69
C ASP A 457 15.95 -29.87 -18.96
N TYR A 458 16.93 -29.50 -18.13
CA TYR A 458 16.94 -28.19 -17.45
C TYR A 458 17.28 -27.05 -18.42
N ILE A 459 18.18 -27.31 -19.38
CA ILE A 459 18.53 -26.37 -20.44
C ILE A 459 17.32 -26.15 -21.34
N ASP A 460 16.67 -27.23 -21.79
CA ASP A 460 15.49 -27.15 -22.66
C ASP A 460 14.35 -26.37 -22.01
N VAL A 461 14.10 -26.61 -20.72
CA VAL A 461 13.09 -25.88 -19.93
C VAL A 461 13.45 -24.40 -19.80
N TRP A 462 14.72 -24.06 -19.62
CA TRP A 462 15.16 -22.66 -19.55
C TRP A 462 15.09 -21.95 -20.91
N GLU A 463 15.47 -22.61 -22.00
CA GLU A 463 15.47 -22.00 -23.33
C GLU A 463 14.05 -21.81 -23.86
N ASN A 464 13.19 -22.81 -23.70
CA ASN A 464 11.82 -22.78 -24.22
C ASN A 464 10.81 -22.15 -23.25
N GLN A 465 11.17 -22.01 -21.97
CA GLN A 465 10.28 -21.56 -20.89
C GLN A 465 9.04 -22.45 -20.71
N GLU A 466 9.11 -23.70 -21.15
CA GLU A 466 8.04 -24.70 -21.04
C GLU A 466 8.34 -25.70 -19.92
N MET A 467 7.32 -26.05 -19.15
CA MET A 467 7.45 -27.04 -18.07
C MET A 467 7.40 -28.45 -18.63
N ILE A 468 8.32 -29.31 -18.16
CA ILE A 468 8.28 -30.76 -18.36
C ILE A 468 7.57 -31.39 -17.16
N THR A 469 6.60 -32.27 -17.41
CA THR A 469 5.85 -33.00 -16.36
C THR A 469 5.84 -34.49 -16.65
N ASP A 470 5.81 -35.28 -15.59
CA ASP A 470 5.72 -36.75 -15.64
C ASP A 470 6.75 -37.42 -16.57
N ASN A 471 7.95 -36.83 -16.64
CA ASN A 471 9.02 -37.38 -17.47
C ASN A 471 9.69 -38.53 -16.72
N CYS A 472 9.52 -39.75 -17.22
CA CYS A 472 10.17 -40.94 -16.64
C CYS A 472 11.58 -41.07 -17.22
N LYS A 473 12.59 -40.98 -16.36
CA LYS A 473 14.00 -41.00 -16.76
C LYS A 473 14.75 -42.11 -16.02
N GLN A 474 15.57 -42.84 -16.76
CA GLN A 474 16.42 -43.88 -16.19
C GLN A 474 17.82 -43.32 -16.01
N TYR A 475 18.39 -43.57 -14.83
CA TYR A 475 19.76 -43.23 -14.48
C TYR A 475 20.53 -44.51 -14.16
N PRO A 476 21.06 -45.22 -15.17
CA PRO A 476 21.76 -46.49 -14.97
C PRO A 476 22.95 -46.39 -14.00
N GLN A 477 23.69 -45.27 -14.01
CA GLN A 477 24.82 -45.03 -13.11
C GLN A 477 24.42 -44.97 -11.63
N TYR A 478 23.14 -44.70 -11.35
CA TYR A 478 22.58 -44.65 -10.01
C TYR A 478 21.63 -45.83 -9.70
N GLU A 479 21.41 -46.74 -10.66
CA GLU A 479 20.41 -47.82 -10.58
C GLU A 479 19.00 -47.30 -10.21
N LEU A 480 18.65 -46.13 -10.75
CA LEU A 480 17.49 -45.35 -10.34
C LEU A 480 16.57 -45.07 -11.54
N ILE A 481 15.26 -45.20 -11.34
CA ILE A 481 14.23 -44.73 -12.27
C ILE A 481 13.48 -43.61 -11.58
N THR A 482 13.46 -42.44 -12.21
CA THR A 482 12.84 -41.24 -11.64
C THR A 482 11.68 -40.76 -12.48
N ARG A 483 10.73 -40.10 -11.80
CA ARG A 483 9.68 -39.31 -12.42
C ARG A 483 9.94 -37.84 -12.10
N GLU A 484 10.13 -37.04 -13.14
CA GLU A 484 10.62 -35.68 -13.03
C GLU A 484 9.58 -34.65 -13.46
N THR A 485 9.50 -33.56 -12.72
CA THR A 485 8.79 -32.34 -13.10
C THR A 485 9.76 -31.19 -13.01
N ILE A 486 10.05 -30.56 -14.15
CA ILE A 486 11.06 -29.50 -14.27
C ILE A 486 10.38 -28.27 -14.85
N TYR A 487 10.53 -27.12 -14.19
CA TYR A 487 9.90 -25.88 -14.62
C TYR A 487 10.74 -24.64 -14.32
N PRO A 488 10.60 -23.59 -15.13
CA PRO A 488 11.37 -22.37 -14.96
C PRO A 488 10.62 -21.39 -14.06
N LEU A 489 11.37 -20.61 -13.29
CA LEU A 489 10.91 -19.41 -12.60
C LEU A 489 11.64 -18.19 -13.16
N PRO A 490 11.26 -17.71 -14.36
CA PRO A 490 11.99 -16.65 -15.07
C PRO A 490 12.15 -15.36 -14.28
N LYS A 491 11.17 -15.01 -13.43
CA LYS A 491 11.25 -13.84 -12.54
C LYS A 491 12.47 -13.89 -11.60
N TYR A 492 12.91 -15.09 -11.21
CA TYR A 492 14.01 -15.32 -10.29
C TYR A 492 15.27 -15.88 -10.97
N GLY A 493 15.20 -16.16 -12.28
CA GLY A 493 16.34 -16.63 -13.06
C GLY A 493 16.80 -18.06 -12.71
N VAL A 494 15.88 -18.91 -12.27
CA VAL A 494 16.17 -20.29 -11.83
C VAL A 494 15.25 -21.31 -12.49
N VAL A 495 15.70 -22.56 -12.56
CA VAL A 495 14.91 -23.73 -12.95
C VAL A 495 14.85 -24.68 -11.76
N ILE A 496 13.66 -25.21 -11.49
CA ILE A 496 13.41 -26.15 -10.39
C ILE A 496 13.04 -27.50 -10.98
N GLY A 497 13.76 -28.54 -10.56
CA GLY A 497 13.40 -29.93 -10.79
C GLY A 497 12.93 -30.61 -9.50
N ILE A 498 11.76 -31.24 -9.57
CA ILE A 498 11.23 -32.11 -8.54
C ILE A 498 11.27 -33.53 -9.09
N ILE A 499 12.03 -34.38 -8.41
CA ILE A 499 12.38 -35.72 -8.86
C ILE A 499 11.87 -36.72 -7.83
N THR A 500 11.06 -37.67 -8.28
CA THR A 500 10.54 -38.74 -7.44
C THR A 500 11.21 -40.04 -7.83
N ASP A 501 11.70 -40.81 -6.88
CA ASP A 501 12.18 -42.17 -7.13
C ASP A 501 10.96 -43.10 -7.28
N VAL A 502 10.81 -43.67 -8.48
CA VAL A 502 9.72 -44.59 -8.85
C VAL A 502 10.26 -45.98 -9.20
N THR A 503 11.51 -46.28 -8.80
CA THR A 503 12.22 -47.50 -9.19
C THR A 503 11.46 -48.77 -8.81
N GLU A 504 10.98 -48.87 -7.57
CA GLU A 504 10.24 -50.05 -7.09
C GLU A 504 8.84 -50.14 -7.71
N GLU A 505 8.21 -48.99 -7.98
CA GLU A 505 6.90 -48.93 -8.64
C GLU A 505 6.98 -49.45 -10.07
N GLU A 506 7.99 -49.01 -10.83
CA GLU A 506 8.21 -49.44 -12.21
C GLU A 506 8.68 -50.89 -12.30
N LYS A 507 9.51 -51.38 -11.36
CA LYS A 507 9.84 -52.82 -11.27
C LYS A 507 8.60 -53.68 -11.03
N THR A 508 7.79 -53.32 -10.04
CA THR A 508 6.54 -54.04 -9.73
C THR A 508 5.60 -54.04 -10.93
N ARG A 509 5.49 -52.91 -11.63
CA ARG A 509 4.70 -52.78 -12.85
C ARG A 509 5.19 -53.71 -13.96
N ALA A 510 6.50 -53.73 -14.20
CA ALA A 510 7.12 -54.60 -15.19
C ALA A 510 6.93 -56.10 -14.87
N GLU A 511 7.03 -56.49 -13.59
CA GLU A 511 6.76 -57.87 -13.15
C GLU A 511 5.30 -58.27 -13.42
N ILE A 512 4.34 -57.40 -13.08
CA ILE A 512 2.92 -57.64 -13.35
C ILE A 512 2.65 -57.76 -14.86
N ASP A 513 3.25 -56.89 -15.67
CA ASP A 513 3.06 -56.91 -17.12
C ASP A 513 3.68 -58.17 -17.75
N ASN A 514 4.83 -58.64 -17.24
CA ASN A 514 5.42 -59.90 -17.67
C ASN A 514 4.53 -61.11 -17.27
N MET A 515 4.03 -61.14 -16.03
CA MET A 515 3.08 -62.18 -15.59
C MET A 515 1.81 -62.21 -16.44
N ARG A 516 1.30 -61.03 -16.83
CA ARG A 516 0.14 -60.92 -17.74
C ARG A 516 0.47 -61.51 -19.12
N GLN A 517 1.65 -61.22 -19.66
CA GLN A 517 2.06 -61.74 -20.96
C GLN A 517 2.21 -63.27 -20.92
N GLU A 518 2.86 -63.83 -19.90
CA GLU A 518 2.96 -65.28 -19.72
C GLU A 518 1.58 -65.95 -19.60
N ALA A 519 0.64 -65.32 -18.90
CA ALA A 519 -0.73 -65.83 -18.77
C ALA A 519 -1.46 -65.85 -20.13
N LEU A 520 -1.31 -64.80 -20.95
CA LEU A 520 -1.87 -64.73 -22.31
C LEU A 520 -1.26 -65.79 -23.23
N ASP A 521 0.04 -66.02 -23.15
CA ASP A 521 0.73 -67.03 -23.96
C ASP A 521 0.27 -68.45 -23.58
N ARG A 522 0.14 -68.75 -22.27
CA ARG A 522 -0.41 -70.02 -21.80
C ARG A 522 -1.86 -70.22 -22.25
N ALA A 523 -2.70 -69.20 -22.16
CA ALA A 523 -4.08 -69.28 -22.62
C ALA A 523 -4.15 -69.57 -24.13
N SER A 524 -3.33 -68.88 -24.93
CA SER A 524 -3.23 -69.07 -26.38
C SER A 524 -2.77 -70.49 -26.74
N GLN A 525 -1.81 -71.03 -25.98
CA GLN A 525 -1.32 -72.40 -26.18
C GLN A 525 -2.40 -73.45 -25.89
N VAL A 526 -3.18 -73.28 -24.81
CA VAL A 526 -4.31 -74.15 -24.48
C VAL A 526 -5.37 -74.10 -25.58
N ILE A 527 -5.72 -72.90 -26.05
CA ILE A 527 -6.69 -72.74 -27.16
C ILE A 527 -6.22 -73.51 -28.40
N LYS A 528 -4.93 -73.38 -28.76
CA LYS A 528 -4.36 -74.05 -29.94
C LYS A 528 -4.41 -75.57 -29.81
N GLU A 529 -4.13 -76.11 -28.64
CA GLU A 529 -4.21 -77.55 -28.38
C GLU A 529 -5.66 -78.06 -28.41
N GLN A 530 -6.60 -77.31 -27.83
CA GLN A 530 -8.03 -77.65 -27.89
C GLN A 530 -8.56 -77.62 -29.34
N MET A 531 -8.12 -76.66 -30.17
CA MET A 531 -8.46 -76.66 -31.59
C MET A 531 -7.88 -77.86 -32.34
N ARG A 532 -6.66 -78.31 -32.02
CA ARG A 532 -6.07 -79.52 -32.63
C ARG A 532 -6.87 -80.78 -32.26
N VAL A 533 -7.21 -80.94 -30.99
CA VAL A 533 -8.02 -82.06 -30.51
C VAL A 533 -9.40 -82.05 -31.16
N ALA A 534 -10.03 -80.87 -31.29
CA ALA A 534 -11.31 -80.75 -31.98
C ALA A 534 -11.21 -81.14 -33.48
N GLN A 535 -10.11 -80.81 -34.16
CA GLN A 535 -9.85 -81.22 -35.54
C GLN A 535 -9.63 -82.73 -35.67
N GLU A 536 -8.91 -83.36 -34.74
CA GLU A 536 -8.73 -84.83 -34.70
C GLU A 536 -10.07 -85.54 -34.45
N ILE A 537 -10.87 -85.07 -33.49
CA ILE A 537 -12.21 -85.60 -33.22
C ILE A 537 -13.12 -85.44 -34.44
N ALA A 538 -13.09 -84.27 -35.10
CA ALA A 538 -13.86 -84.05 -36.32
C ALA A 538 -13.42 -84.98 -37.47
N GLY A 539 -12.11 -85.26 -37.58
CA GLY A 539 -11.57 -86.24 -38.52
C GLY A 539 -12.09 -87.65 -38.26
N LEU A 540 -11.99 -88.13 -37.01
CA LEU A 540 -12.48 -89.45 -36.58
C LEU A 540 -14.01 -89.59 -36.73
N LEU A 541 -14.77 -88.54 -36.41
CA LEU A 541 -16.22 -88.50 -36.65
C LEU A 541 -16.53 -88.54 -38.15
N GLY A 542 -15.77 -87.83 -38.98
CA GLY A 542 -15.90 -87.88 -40.43
C GLY A 542 -15.69 -89.29 -40.99
N GLU A 543 -14.67 -89.99 -40.50
CA GLU A 543 -14.33 -91.36 -40.88
C GLU A 543 -15.43 -92.35 -40.44
N SER A 544 -15.87 -92.30 -39.18
CA SER A 544 -16.97 -93.14 -38.67
C SER A 544 -18.29 -92.90 -39.43
N THR A 545 -18.57 -91.65 -39.80
CA THR A 545 -19.79 -91.31 -40.56
C THR A 545 -19.73 -91.87 -41.98
N ALA A 546 -18.53 -91.87 -42.60
CA ALA A 546 -18.32 -92.47 -43.91
C ALA A 546 -18.52 -93.99 -43.88
N ASP A 547 -17.96 -94.68 -42.88
CA ASP A 547 -18.15 -96.12 -42.69
C ASP A 547 -19.61 -96.49 -42.41
N THR A 548 -20.29 -95.70 -41.58
CA THR A 548 -21.72 -95.88 -41.29
C THR A 548 -22.55 -95.71 -42.57
N LYS A 549 -22.22 -94.72 -43.41
CA LYS A 549 -22.89 -94.50 -44.69
C LYS A 549 -22.62 -95.64 -45.68
N ALA A 550 -21.40 -96.17 -45.75
CA ALA A 550 -21.06 -97.31 -46.59
C ALA A 550 -21.86 -98.56 -46.17
N THR A 551 -21.90 -98.84 -44.87
CA THR A 551 -22.66 -99.97 -44.30
C THR A 551 -24.16 -99.83 -44.56
N LEU A 552 -24.72 -98.62 -44.44
CA LEU A 552 -26.12 -98.35 -44.76
C LEU A 552 -26.44 -98.47 -46.25
N LEU A 553 -25.50 -98.11 -47.13
CA LEU A 553 -25.62 -98.30 -48.57
C LEU A 553 -25.61 -99.79 -48.94
N GLU A 554 -24.73 -100.60 -48.34
CA GLU A 554 -24.74 -102.06 -48.49
C GLU A 554 -26.05 -102.67 -47.97
N LEU A 555 -26.54 -102.25 -46.80
CA LEU A 555 -27.84 -102.68 -46.27
C LEU A 555 -29.00 -102.32 -47.21
N LYS A 556 -28.96 -101.13 -47.83
CA LYS A 556 -29.95 -100.70 -48.82
C LYS A 556 -29.91 -101.58 -50.08
N GLU A 557 -28.75 -101.99 -50.56
CA GLU A 557 -28.64 -102.96 -51.66
C GLU A 557 -29.24 -104.32 -51.29
N ILE A 558 -28.96 -104.82 -50.08
CA ILE A 558 -29.48 -106.11 -49.59
C ILE A 558 -31.01 -106.07 -49.45
N ILE A 559 -31.58 -104.97 -48.94
CA ILE A 559 -33.03 -104.78 -48.84
C ILE A 559 -33.65 -104.60 -50.23
N GLY A 560 -33.00 -103.87 -51.14
CA GLY A 560 -33.44 -103.71 -52.53
C GLY A 560 -33.47 -105.03 -53.31
N GLN A 561 -32.56 -105.97 -53.04
CA GLN A 561 -32.59 -107.32 -53.61
C GLN A 561 -33.75 -108.18 -53.08
N ARG A 562 -34.31 -107.86 -51.90
CA ARG A 562 -35.49 -108.52 -51.33
C ARG A 562 -36.79 -108.01 -51.96
N GLU A 563 -36.89 -106.71 -52.24
CA GLU A 563 -38.05 -106.13 -52.95
C GLU A 563 -38.13 -106.61 -54.40
N ALA A 564 -36.99 -106.82 -55.07
CA ALA A 564 -36.94 -107.39 -56.43
C ALA A 564 -37.37 -108.88 -56.51
N LYS A 565 -37.29 -109.65 -55.41
CA LYS A 565 -37.73 -111.05 -55.36
C LYS A 565 -39.22 -111.23 -55.03
N THR A 566 -39.89 -110.19 -54.54
CA THR A 566 -41.31 -110.27 -54.14
C THR A 566 -42.27 -109.77 -55.22
N ASN A 567 -41.77 -109.08 -56.26
CA ASN A 567 -42.56 -108.49 -57.35
C ASN A 567 -42.30 -109.13 -58.73
N GLY A 568 -41.82 -110.39 -58.77
CA GLY A 568 -41.56 -111.13 -60.01
C GLY A 568 -42.32 -112.45 -60.17
N ASP A 569 -43.27 -112.74 -59.28
CA ASP A 569 -44.11 -113.96 -59.28
C ASP A 569 -45.54 -113.68 -59.81
N GLU A 570 -45.67 -112.76 -60.78
CA GLU A 570 -46.84 -112.59 -61.64
C GLU A 570 -46.39 -112.07 -63.02
N SER A 571 -45.99 -112.98 -63.93
CA SER A 571 -46.18 -112.96 -65.41
C SER A 571 -45.30 -114.01 -66.09
#